data_AF-A0A933U3Z7-F1
#
_entry.id   AF-A0A933U3Z7-F1
#
_cell.length_a   1.000
_cell.length_b   1.000
_cell.length_c   1.000
_cell.angle_alpha   90.00
_cell.angle_beta   90.00
_cell.angle_gamma   90.00
#
_symmetry.space_group_name_H-M   'P 1'
#
loop_
_entity.id
_entity.type
_entity.pdbx_description
1 polymer ?
#
loop_
_entity_poly.entity_id
_entity_poly.type
_entity_poly.pdbx_seq_one_letter_code
_entity_poly.pdbx_strand_id
1 'polypeptide(L)'
;MKRPRLTAVPLGLVLLTLSSMERSAAQGRTSIASITPTGVAGNGVCWGASISSDGRSVAFTSEASDLVTGPGGAGANLFLRDMLTGSVRQLDVSTTGGAPDGTAQGVGISADGLHVAFGSTAFNLVPNDNNGHAPDTFLCDVQSGAIVRTSVGSNGSGGFGSSYVGGISGDGRFVAFTSTVSSFAAADTNGREDAFVRDVVLGTTELVSVAAGGTSGNSYSLASSISTDGRFVAFESGATDLVPNDTNAINDVFVRDRLLGTTVRVSVGPLGVQGIGGSAGGWLSADGSRAGFFSFATNLVTGGTFGQHVFVHELATGITTLVDVNSQGLQGNAPGGTCSLSSDGRIIAFMSQSTDLVANDTNGWGDAFVRDMNSGTTTRVSTATTGAQGNADVLDVVLSSDGRSIAFRTGASTLFGGDSNGAYDVFVHDRFAVGPEAFCFGDGVLSPCPCGNSGATGHGCASSLVAAGALLATSGSTAPDTLQLLGSSRPNTASVVYLQSTDVAASPYVFGDGLRCVDGNIRRLRATVCTAGACSVPLFSDPLLSVMSHTPVGSGIVANYQLYYRNASASFCPPATFNASNAVRVVW
;
A
#
# COMPACT_ATOMS: atom_id res chain seq x y z
N MET A 1 -71.80 -31.77 0.12
CA MET A 1 -70.40 -31.81 -0.36
C MET A 1 -70.35 -31.29 -1.79
N LYS A 2 -69.89 -30.06 -1.99
CA LYS A 2 -69.45 -29.47 -3.28
C LYS A 2 -68.78 -28.14 -2.93
N ARG A 3 -67.46 -28.05 -3.09
CA ARG A 3 -66.66 -26.83 -2.86
C ARG A 3 -66.93 -25.81 -3.98
N PRO A 4 -67.08 -24.51 -3.71
CA PRO A 4 -66.96 -23.49 -4.75
C PRO A 4 -65.51 -23.02 -4.90
N ARG A 5 -65.17 -22.68 -6.16
CA ARG A 5 -63.88 -22.18 -6.63
C ARG A 5 -63.57 -20.80 -6.05
N LEU A 6 -62.35 -20.60 -5.56
CA LEU A 6 -61.77 -19.27 -5.33
C LEU A 6 -61.01 -18.83 -6.59
N THR A 7 -61.48 -17.73 -7.17
CA THR A 7 -60.80 -16.93 -8.20
C THR A 7 -59.65 -16.16 -7.57
N ALA A 8 -58.44 -16.31 -8.11
CA ALA A 8 -57.27 -15.54 -7.72
C ALA A 8 -57.32 -14.11 -8.27
N VAL A 9 -57.09 -13.13 -7.42
CA VAL A 9 -56.77 -11.73 -7.79
C VAL A 9 -55.25 -11.59 -7.72
N PRO A 10 -54.54 -11.03 -8.71
CA PRO A 10 -53.10 -10.86 -8.61
C PRO A 10 -52.78 -9.64 -7.72
N LEU A 11 -51.96 -9.85 -6.69
CA LEU A 11 -51.29 -8.78 -5.96
C LEU A 11 -50.23 -8.17 -6.89
N GLY A 12 -50.41 -6.91 -7.26
CA GLY A 12 -49.36 -6.12 -7.90
C GLY A 12 -48.24 -5.85 -6.89
N LEU A 13 -47.12 -6.55 -7.05
CA LEU A 13 -45.89 -6.26 -6.32
C LEU A 13 -45.26 -5.02 -6.97
N VAL A 14 -45.44 -3.85 -6.35
CA VAL A 14 -44.68 -2.65 -6.68
C VAL A 14 -43.24 -2.92 -6.22
N LEU A 15 -42.35 -3.28 -7.14
CA LEU A 15 -40.91 -3.20 -6.92
C LEU A 15 -40.56 -1.71 -6.80
N LEU A 16 -40.50 -1.20 -5.57
CA LEU A 16 -39.65 -0.06 -5.25
C LEU A 16 -38.22 -0.54 -5.40
N THR A 17 -37.56 -0.12 -6.48
CA THR A 17 -36.12 -0.23 -6.63
C THR A 17 -35.49 0.54 -5.48
N LEU A 18 -35.05 -0.17 -4.45
CA LEU A 18 -33.97 0.32 -3.60
C LEU A 18 -32.78 0.50 -4.52
N SER A 19 -32.55 1.74 -4.99
CA SER A 19 -31.21 2.16 -5.33
C SER A 19 -30.42 2.01 -4.05
N SER A 20 -29.75 0.88 -3.88
CA SER A 20 -28.61 0.80 -3.00
C SER A 20 -27.75 2.00 -3.36
N MET A 21 -27.65 2.97 -2.46
CA MET A 21 -26.44 3.76 -2.39
C MET A 21 -25.35 2.72 -2.28
N GLU A 22 -24.70 2.42 -3.40
CA GLU A 22 -23.41 1.77 -3.39
C GLU A 22 -22.63 2.47 -2.29
N ARG A 23 -22.16 1.71 -1.31
CA ARG A 23 -21.18 2.22 -0.36
C ARG A 23 -20.12 2.87 -1.25
N SER A 24 -20.07 4.20 -1.27
CA SER A 24 -18.98 4.92 -1.90
C SER A 24 -17.74 4.39 -1.22
N ALA A 25 -17.03 3.48 -1.89
CA ALA A 25 -15.72 3.04 -1.46
C ALA A 25 -14.92 4.33 -1.41
N ALA A 26 -14.49 4.70 -0.21
CA ALA A 26 -13.76 5.94 0.02
C ALA A 26 -12.66 6.04 -1.04
N GLN A 27 -12.76 7.03 -1.92
CA GLN A 27 -11.95 7.13 -3.13
C GLN A 27 -10.52 7.47 -2.73
N GLY A 28 -9.62 6.48 -2.74
CA GLY A 28 -8.24 6.64 -2.28
C GLY A 28 -7.50 7.77 -3.02
N ARG A 29 -6.43 8.29 -2.41
CA ARG A 29 -5.66 9.41 -2.95
C ARG A 29 -4.42 8.89 -3.65
N THR A 30 -4.23 9.34 -4.90
CA THR A 30 -3.00 9.07 -5.66
C THR A 30 -2.12 10.31 -5.69
N SER A 31 -0.85 10.13 -5.42
CA SER A 31 0.20 11.14 -5.43
C SER A 31 1.45 10.64 -6.14
N ILE A 32 2.24 11.53 -6.71
CA ILE A 32 3.53 11.19 -7.33
C ILE A 32 4.65 11.29 -6.27
N ALA A 33 5.52 10.28 -6.21
CA ALA A 33 6.68 10.20 -5.33
C ALA A 33 7.94 10.77 -6.01
N SER A 34 8.10 10.55 -7.32
CA SER A 34 9.15 11.11 -8.18
C SER A 34 8.85 12.57 -8.58
N ILE A 35 8.64 13.42 -7.58
CA ILE A 35 8.22 14.81 -7.76
C ILE A 35 9.33 15.79 -7.37
N THR A 36 9.52 16.81 -8.19
CA THR A 36 10.50 17.88 -7.97
C THR A 36 10.06 18.82 -6.83
N PRO A 37 10.98 19.64 -6.29
CA PRO A 37 10.64 20.66 -5.29
C PRO A 37 9.61 21.69 -5.76
N THR A 38 9.42 21.86 -7.09
CA THR A 38 8.44 22.78 -7.68
C THR A 38 7.05 22.15 -7.85
N GLY A 39 6.89 20.86 -7.51
CA GLY A 39 5.60 20.17 -7.51
C GLY A 39 5.18 19.56 -8.85
N VAL A 40 6.14 19.33 -9.76
CA VAL A 40 5.93 18.62 -11.04
C VAL A 40 6.68 17.29 -11.05
N ALA A 41 6.31 16.37 -11.93
CA ALA A 41 7.06 15.13 -12.13
C ALA A 41 8.53 15.41 -12.49
N GLY A 42 9.44 14.54 -12.06
CA GLY A 42 10.85 14.61 -12.45
C GLY A 42 11.01 14.49 -13.96
N ASN A 43 12.09 15.02 -14.53
CA ASN A 43 12.27 15.06 -15.99
C ASN A 43 12.80 13.75 -16.63
N GLY A 44 12.89 12.66 -15.87
CA GLY A 44 13.49 11.41 -16.30
C GLY A 44 12.73 10.20 -15.78
N VAL A 45 12.97 9.05 -16.41
CA VAL A 45 12.28 7.80 -16.09
C VAL A 45 12.70 7.25 -14.71
N CYS A 46 11.77 6.58 -14.04
CA CYS A 46 11.98 5.88 -12.79
C CYS A 46 11.95 4.35 -12.96
N TRP A 47 12.82 3.65 -12.22
CA TRP A 47 12.84 2.19 -12.12
C TRP A 47 12.76 1.72 -10.68
N GLY A 48 11.97 0.66 -10.48
CA GLY A 48 11.71 0.07 -9.17
C GLY A 48 11.07 1.07 -8.20
N ALA A 49 10.40 0.53 -7.19
CA ALA A 49 10.02 1.29 -6.01
C ALA A 49 10.02 0.32 -4.83
N SER A 50 10.23 0.85 -3.63
CA SER A 50 10.06 0.10 -2.38
C SER A 50 9.49 1.05 -1.34
N ILE A 51 8.62 0.56 -0.46
CA ILE A 51 7.88 1.38 0.49
C ILE A 51 8.00 0.81 1.92
N SER A 52 8.19 1.68 2.91
CA SER A 52 8.24 1.28 4.32
C SER A 52 6.90 0.70 4.80
N SER A 53 6.93 0.00 5.93
CA SER A 53 5.75 -0.71 6.47
C SER A 53 4.55 0.20 6.73
N ASP A 54 4.80 1.45 7.09
CA ASP A 54 3.83 2.51 7.38
C ASP A 54 3.47 3.39 6.17
N GLY A 55 4.05 3.11 5.00
CA GLY A 55 3.83 3.90 3.80
C GLY A 55 4.54 5.25 3.76
N ARG A 56 5.32 5.61 4.78
CA ARG A 56 5.92 6.95 4.91
C ARG A 56 7.13 7.16 4.00
N SER A 57 7.96 6.15 3.81
CA SER A 57 9.23 6.26 3.09
C SER A 57 9.15 5.47 1.80
N VAL A 58 9.38 6.13 0.66
CA VAL A 58 9.36 5.50 -0.67
C VAL A 58 10.73 5.66 -1.31
N ALA A 59 11.44 4.55 -1.48
CA ALA A 59 12.72 4.50 -2.18
C ALA A 59 12.52 4.09 -3.64
N PHE A 60 13.23 4.73 -4.56
CA PHE A 60 13.13 4.45 -6.00
C PHE A 60 14.41 4.88 -6.71
N THR A 61 14.64 4.38 -7.93
CA THR A 61 15.75 4.86 -8.77
C THR A 61 15.22 5.69 -9.93
N SER A 62 15.95 6.72 -10.36
CA SER A 62 15.51 7.59 -11.46
C SER A 62 16.68 8.22 -12.21
N GLU A 63 16.50 8.40 -13.53
CA GLU A 63 17.39 9.19 -14.40
C GLU A 63 17.08 10.70 -14.34
N ALA A 64 16.06 11.12 -13.58
CA ALA A 64 15.68 12.51 -13.46
C ALA A 64 16.79 13.36 -12.82
N SER A 65 17.11 14.48 -13.46
CA SER A 65 18.18 15.41 -13.04
C SER A 65 17.67 16.53 -12.13
N ASP A 66 16.37 16.61 -11.87
CA ASP A 66 15.69 17.75 -11.25
C ASP A 66 14.88 17.39 -9.98
N LEU A 67 14.97 16.14 -9.51
CA LEU A 67 14.33 15.70 -8.27
C LEU A 67 14.93 16.35 -7.02
N VAL A 68 16.24 16.66 -7.05
CA VAL A 68 16.98 17.26 -5.92
C VAL A 68 18.06 18.22 -6.43
N THR A 69 18.48 19.15 -5.57
CA THR A 69 19.73 19.90 -5.77
C THR A 69 20.88 19.12 -5.11
N GLY A 70 21.86 18.66 -5.87
CA GLY A 70 22.90 17.78 -5.32
C GLY A 70 23.82 17.20 -6.38
N PRO A 71 24.65 16.21 -6.01
CA PRO A 71 25.73 15.74 -6.87
C PRO A 71 25.23 15.12 -8.18
N GLY A 72 23.98 14.62 -8.22
CA GLY A 72 23.41 13.97 -9.41
C GLY A 72 24.17 12.68 -9.72
N GLY A 73 24.22 12.28 -10.99
CA GLY A 73 24.98 11.14 -11.48
C GLY A 73 24.82 10.99 -12.98
N ALA A 74 25.68 10.20 -13.63
CA ALA A 74 25.67 10.03 -15.09
C ALA A 74 24.56 9.07 -15.60
N GLY A 75 23.85 8.39 -14.70
CA GLY A 75 22.73 7.50 -14.99
C GLY A 75 21.67 7.57 -13.89
N ALA A 76 20.93 6.47 -13.69
CA ALA A 76 19.93 6.40 -12.63
C ALA A 76 20.57 6.53 -11.24
N ASN A 77 19.96 7.34 -10.38
CA ASN A 77 20.37 7.53 -8.99
C ASN A 77 19.30 7.02 -8.02
N LEU A 78 19.71 6.68 -6.80
CA LEU A 78 18.81 6.24 -5.73
C LEU A 78 18.22 7.43 -4.97
N PHE A 79 16.90 7.50 -4.90
CA PHE A 79 16.16 8.54 -4.19
C PHE A 79 15.28 7.96 -3.08
N LEU A 80 15.03 8.78 -2.07
CA LEU A 80 14.07 8.53 -1.01
C LEU A 80 13.11 9.71 -0.89
N ARG A 81 11.81 9.41 -0.91
CA ARG A 81 10.71 10.33 -0.65
C ARG A 81 10.13 10.09 0.74
N ASP A 82 10.07 11.13 1.56
CA ASP A 82 9.23 11.16 2.76
C ASP A 82 7.82 11.65 2.35
N MET A 83 6.83 10.79 2.49
CA MET A 83 5.43 11.02 2.11
C MET A 83 4.69 11.95 3.08
N LEU A 84 5.22 12.15 4.29
CA LEU A 84 4.68 13.07 5.29
C LEU A 84 5.15 14.51 5.04
N THR A 85 6.45 14.71 4.83
CA THR A 85 7.03 16.06 4.62
C THR A 85 7.04 16.47 3.16
N GLY A 86 6.96 15.51 2.24
CA GLY A 86 7.11 15.73 0.81
C GLY A 86 8.56 15.99 0.38
N SER A 87 9.54 15.63 1.19
CA SER A 87 10.96 15.82 0.85
C SER A 87 11.50 14.67 0.00
N VAL A 88 12.25 14.98 -1.06
CA VAL A 88 13.05 14.01 -1.83
C VAL A 88 14.52 14.25 -1.53
N ARG A 89 15.30 13.18 -1.40
CA ARG A 89 16.76 13.25 -1.31
C ARG A 89 17.42 12.10 -2.06
N GLN A 90 18.60 12.33 -2.61
CA GLN A 90 19.47 11.30 -3.18
C GLN A 90 20.20 10.55 -2.04
N LEU A 91 20.32 9.22 -2.14
CA LEU A 91 20.95 8.36 -1.13
C LEU A 91 22.29 7.78 -1.56
N ASP A 92 22.52 7.58 -2.86
CA ASP A 92 23.73 6.98 -3.42
C ASP A 92 24.86 8.01 -3.62
N VAL A 93 25.04 8.90 -2.64
CA VAL A 93 26.14 9.86 -2.62
C VAL A 93 27.42 9.13 -2.19
N SER A 94 28.51 9.35 -2.91
CA SER A 94 29.79 8.69 -2.60
C SER A 94 30.23 9.00 -1.16
N THR A 95 31.02 8.11 -0.56
CA THR A 95 31.64 8.34 0.76
C THR A 95 32.52 9.61 0.83
N THR A 96 32.89 10.20 -0.30
CA THR A 96 33.60 11.49 -0.41
C THR A 96 32.69 12.70 -0.67
N GLY A 97 31.37 12.50 -0.73
CA GLY A 97 30.37 13.53 -0.98
C GLY A 97 30.14 13.87 -2.47
N GLY A 98 30.73 13.09 -3.38
CA GLY A 98 30.63 13.26 -4.82
C GLY A 98 29.49 12.44 -5.45
N ALA A 99 29.28 12.68 -6.75
CA ALA A 99 28.32 11.92 -7.55
C ALA A 99 28.78 10.46 -7.73
N PRO A 100 27.87 9.47 -7.72
CA PRO A 100 28.17 8.13 -8.16
C PRO A 100 28.67 8.13 -9.62
N ASP A 101 29.66 7.31 -9.91
CA ASP A 101 30.24 7.12 -11.26
C ASP A 101 29.60 5.96 -12.04
N GLY A 102 28.45 5.49 -11.58
CA GLY A 102 27.67 4.41 -12.17
C GLY A 102 26.17 4.62 -11.99
N THR A 103 25.41 3.56 -12.20
CA THR A 103 23.94 3.57 -12.19
C THR A 103 23.40 2.73 -11.04
N ALA A 104 22.51 3.29 -10.24
CA ALA A 104 21.73 2.55 -9.23
C ALA A 104 20.61 1.74 -9.89
N GLN A 105 20.34 0.55 -9.37
CA GLN A 105 19.32 -0.37 -9.87
C GLN A 105 18.84 -1.31 -8.78
N GLY A 106 17.56 -1.67 -8.80
CA GLY A 106 16.96 -2.54 -7.77
C GLY A 106 16.95 -1.85 -6.40
N VAL A 107 15.82 -1.90 -5.71
CA VAL A 107 15.67 -1.18 -4.44
C VAL A 107 14.82 -1.97 -3.47
N GLY A 108 15.27 -2.06 -2.23
CA GLY A 108 14.53 -2.60 -1.10
C GLY A 108 14.68 -1.68 0.09
N ILE A 109 13.58 -1.29 0.72
CA ILE A 109 13.58 -0.52 1.96
C ILE A 109 13.16 -1.40 3.13
N SER A 110 13.84 -1.23 4.26
CA SER A 110 13.47 -1.84 5.54
C SER A 110 12.10 -1.35 6.01
N ALA A 111 11.46 -2.14 6.88
CA ALA A 111 10.11 -1.87 7.36
C ALA A 111 10.03 -0.54 8.14
N ASP A 112 11.08 -0.19 8.88
CA ASP A 112 11.20 1.07 9.61
C ASP A 112 11.60 2.28 8.74
N GLY A 113 11.95 2.04 7.47
CA GLY A 113 12.38 3.08 6.55
C GLY A 113 13.77 3.66 6.85
N LEU A 114 14.58 3.01 7.71
CA LEU A 114 15.89 3.50 8.14
C LEU A 114 17.06 2.92 7.34
N HIS A 115 16.82 1.88 6.55
CA HIS A 115 17.84 1.23 5.73
C HIS A 115 17.32 0.95 4.32
N VAL A 116 18.13 1.22 3.30
CA VAL A 116 17.82 0.96 1.89
C VAL A 116 18.91 0.08 1.27
N ALA A 117 18.55 -1.11 0.83
CA ALA A 117 19.41 -1.97 0.01
C ALA A 117 19.19 -1.66 -1.48
N PHE A 118 20.27 -1.61 -2.24
CA PHE A 118 20.22 -1.31 -3.67
C PHE A 118 21.40 -1.94 -4.42
N GLY A 119 21.23 -2.15 -5.72
CA GLY A 119 22.33 -2.49 -6.62
C GLY A 119 22.94 -1.23 -7.24
N SER A 120 24.23 -1.24 -7.56
CA SER A 120 24.86 -0.16 -8.33
C SER A 120 26.07 -0.65 -9.13
N THR A 121 26.31 -0.04 -10.29
CA THR A 121 27.55 -0.21 -11.08
C THR A 121 28.60 0.86 -10.77
N ALA A 122 28.45 1.61 -9.69
CA ALA A 122 29.37 2.66 -9.28
C ALA A 122 30.51 2.11 -8.39
N PHE A 123 31.75 2.48 -8.71
CA PHE A 123 32.98 2.06 -7.99
C PHE A 123 33.31 2.99 -6.84
N ASN A 124 32.79 4.20 -6.88
CA ASN A 124 33.17 5.24 -5.95
C ASN A 124 32.22 5.35 -4.75
N LEU A 125 31.17 4.52 -4.66
CA LEU A 125 30.25 4.54 -3.52
C LEU A 125 30.98 4.20 -2.22
N VAL A 126 31.82 3.16 -2.25
CA VAL A 126 32.63 2.71 -1.10
C VAL A 126 34.10 2.57 -1.49
N PRO A 127 35.05 2.69 -0.55
CA PRO A 127 36.45 2.40 -0.84
C PRO A 127 36.68 0.95 -1.27
N ASN A 128 37.65 0.74 -2.16
CA ASN A 128 38.08 -0.59 -2.63
C ASN A 128 37.01 -1.42 -3.34
N ASP A 129 36.04 -0.77 -3.98
CA ASP A 129 35.29 -1.42 -5.03
C ASP A 129 36.12 -1.40 -6.32
N ASN A 130 36.44 -2.59 -6.85
CA ASN A 130 37.47 -2.77 -7.88
C ASN A 130 37.07 -3.79 -8.97
N ASN A 131 35.80 -4.17 -9.08
CA ASN A 131 35.35 -5.23 -9.99
C ASN A 131 34.90 -4.77 -11.41
N GLY A 132 35.16 -3.52 -11.82
CA GLY A 132 35.15 -3.13 -13.24
C GLY A 132 33.79 -2.97 -13.93
N HIS A 133 32.91 -2.15 -13.37
CA HIS A 133 31.50 -1.91 -13.71
C HIS A 133 30.56 -3.12 -13.66
N ALA A 134 30.98 -4.21 -13.02
CA ALA A 134 30.03 -5.21 -12.56
C ALA A 134 29.13 -4.62 -11.45
N PRO A 135 27.80 -4.86 -11.46
CA PRO A 135 26.94 -4.37 -10.42
C PRO A 135 27.19 -5.08 -9.10
N ASP A 136 27.15 -4.31 -8.02
CA ASP A 136 27.24 -4.77 -6.64
C ASP A 136 26.03 -4.37 -5.83
N THR A 137 25.74 -5.13 -4.77
CA THR A 137 24.72 -4.76 -3.80
C THR A 137 25.31 -3.98 -2.63
N PHE A 138 24.57 -2.98 -2.19
CA PHE A 138 24.91 -2.04 -1.13
C PHE A 138 23.74 -1.90 -0.14
N LEU A 139 24.05 -1.41 1.05
CA LEU A 139 23.11 -1.00 2.09
C LEU A 139 23.43 0.44 2.50
N CYS A 140 22.45 1.32 2.43
CA CYS A 140 22.51 2.70 2.87
C CYS A 140 21.75 2.86 4.19
N ASP A 141 22.41 3.42 5.21
CA ASP A 141 21.75 3.93 6.41
C ASP A 141 21.15 5.31 6.09
N VAL A 142 19.84 5.42 6.23
CA VAL A 142 19.06 6.59 5.85
C VAL A 142 19.45 7.80 6.69
N GLN A 143 19.78 7.64 7.97
CA GLN A 143 20.01 8.77 8.86
C GLN A 143 21.39 9.39 8.69
N SER A 144 22.42 8.56 8.63
CA SER A 144 23.83 8.96 8.51
C SER A 144 24.29 9.12 7.06
N GLY A 145 23.62 8.48 6.11
CA GLY A 145 24.06 8.38 4.71
C GLY A 145 25.22 7.40 4.51
N ALA A 146 25.58 6.61 5.51
CA ALA A 146 26.65 5.62 5.38
C ALA A 146 26.24 4.51 4.40
N ILE A 147 27.14 4.18 3.47
CA ILE A 147 26.94 3.09 2.49
C ILE A 147 27.96 1.99 2.77
N VAL A 148 27.49 0.74 2.79
CA VAL A 148 28.33 -0.46 2.88
C VAL A 148 27.99 -1.43 1.77
N ARG A 149 29.00 -2.13 1.22
CA ARG A 149 28.79 -3.20 0.24
C ARG A 149 28.33 -4.47 0.94
N THR A 150 27.28 -5.11 0.42
CA THR A 150 26.69 -6.35 0.96
C THR A 150 27.06 -7.59 0.15
N SER A 151 27.45 -7.40 -1.11
CA SER A 151 27.99 -8.42 -2.03
C SER A 151 29.45 -8.76 -1.71
N VAL A 152 29.67 -9.32 -0.52
CA VAL A 152 30.99 -9.73 -0.01
C VAL A 152 30.90 -11.09 0.67
N GLY A 153 31.98 -11.86 0.66
CA GLY A 153 32.08 -13.12 1.41
C GLY A 153 32.17 -12.89 2.93
N SER A 154 32.04 -13.97 3.71
CA SER A 154 32.17 -13.92 5.19
C SER A 154 33.56 -13.48 5.66
N ASN A 155 34.57 -13.60 4.81
CA ASN A 155 35.94 -13.10 5.02
C ASN A 155 36.10 -11.61 4.63
N GLY A 156 35.03 -10.95 4.19
CA GLY A 156 35.04 -9.57 3.72
C GLY A 156 35.58 -9.35 2.30
N SER A 157 35.95 -10.41 1.57
CA SER A 157 36.41 -10.26 0.19
C SER A 157 35.24 -10.03 -0.76
N GLY A 158 35.33 -9.00 -1.61
CA GLY A 158 34.46 -8.84 -2.77
C GLY A 158 34.74 -9.87 -3.86
N GLY A 159 33.80 -9.99 -4.81
CA GLY A 159 33.94 -10.82 -6.00
C GLY A 159 34.04 -9.99 -7.28
N PHE A 160 34.51 -10.63 -8.35
CA PHE A 160 34.60 -10.01 -9.69
C PHE A 160 33.33 -10.21 -10.55
N GLY A 161 32.29 -10.83 -9.99
CA GLY A 161 31.02 -11.11 -10.67
C GLY A 161 29.93 -10.11 -10.34
N SER A 162 28.85 -10.15 -11.12
CA SER A 162 27.65 -9.33 -10.93
C SER A 162 26.81 -9.81 -9.75
N SER A 163 26.28 -8.87 -8.97
CA SER A 163 25.34 -9.11 -7.88
C SER A 163 24.13 -8.17 -7.94
N TYR A 164 22.95 -8.68 -7.61
CA TYR A 164 21.66 -7.96 -7.70
C TYR A 164 20.88 -8.10 -6.40
N VAL A 165 20.25 -7.02 -5.93
CA VAL A 165 19.46 -7.03 -4.68
C VAL A 165 18.17 -7.83 -4.87
N GLY A 166 17.90 -8.75 -3.95
CA GLY A 166 16.65 -9.52 -3.89
C GLY A 166 15.72 -9.05 -2.77
N GLY A 167 16.24 -8.43 -1.71
CA GLY A 167 15.41 -7.87 -0.64
C GLY A 167 16.17 -7.55 0.64
N ILE A 168 15.48 -6.97 1.61
CA ILE A 168 16.03 -6.58 2.91
C ILE A 168 15.05 -6.93 4.05
N SER A 169 15.56 -7.36 5.20
CA SER A 169 14.74 -7.59 6.40
C SER A 169 14.19 -6.29 6.98
N GLY A 170 13.20 -6.42 7.86
CA GLY A 170 12.45 -5.28 8.42
C GLY A 170 13.30 -4.30 9.21
N ASP A 171 14.37 -4.79 9.83
CA ASP A 171 15.36 -4.03 10.61
C ASP A 171 16.61 -3.66 9.80
N GLY A 172 16.70 -4.07 8.53
CA GLY A 172 17.87 -3.85 7.69
C GLY A 172 19.06 -4.78 7.94
N ARG A 173 18.97 -5.74 8.87
CA ARG A 173 20.08 -6.62 9.23
C ARG A 173 20.45 -7.65 8.15
N PHE A 174 19.45 -8.19 7.46
CA PHE A 174 19.66 -9.23 6.45
C PHE A 174 19.36 -8.67 5.06
N VAL A 175 20.31 -8.83 4.15
CA VAL A 175 20.14 -8.45 2.73
C VAL A 175 20.23 -9.72 1.88
N ALA A 176 19.14 -10.06 1.20
CA ALA A 176 19.11 -11.13 0.21
C ALA A 176 19.58 -10.59 -1.14
N PHE A 177 20.43 -11.34 -1.83
CA PHE A 177 20.96 -10.94 -3.13
C PHE A 177 21.28 -12.15 -3.99
N THR A 178 21.25 -11.94 -5.30
CA THR A 178 21.72 -12.90 -6.30
C THR A 178 23.16 -12.58 -6.66
N SER A 179 24.02 -13.58 -6.83
CA SER A 179 25.39 -13.35 -7.32
C SER A 179 25.90 -14.47 -8.21
N THR A 180 26.77 -14.12 -9.16
CA THR A 180 27.59 -15.05 -9.97
C THR A 180 28.89 -15.47 -9.27
N VAL A 181 29.14 -14.95 -8.07
CA VAL A 181 30.40 -15.12 -7.34
C VAL A 181 30.32 -16.33 -6.40
N SER A 182 30.90 -17.44 -6.83
CA SER A 182 30.92 -18.67 -6.02
C SER A 182 31.80 -18.61 -4.77
N SER A 183 32.78 -17.71 -4.72
CA SER A 183 33.66 -17.58 -3.56
C SER A 183 32.99 -17.01 -2.31
N PHE A 184 31.74 -16.56 -2.38
CA PHE A 184 30.99 -16.10 -1.21
C PHE A 184 30.60 -17.22 -0.26
N ALA A 185 30.43 -18.45 -0.75
CA ALA A 185 30.17 -19.63 0.05
C ALA A 185 30.86 -20.86 -0.52
N ALA A 186 31.61 -21.60 0.30
CA ALA A 186 32.33 -22.80 -0.16
C ALA A 186 31.41 -23.93 -0.70
N ALA A 187 30.13 -23.88 -0.35
CA ALA A 187 29.10 -24.81 -0.84
C ALA A 187 28.61 -24.48 -2.26
N ASP A 188 28.93 -23.29 -2.78
CA ASP A 188 28.61 -22.91 -4.14
C ASP A 188 29.65 -23.45 -5.13
N THR A 189 29.23 -24.39 -5.97
CA THR A 189 30.11 -25.18 -6.84
C THR A 189 29.62 -25.26 -8.30
N ASN A 190 28.48 -24.66 -8.63
CA ASN A 190 27.80 -24.86 -9.92
C ASN A 190 28.25 -23.85 -11.01
N GLY A 191 28.90 -22.74 -10.62
CA GLY A 191 29.30 -21.66 -11.52
C GLY A 191 28.13 -20.90 -12.16
N ARG A 192 26.99 -20.85 -11.48
CA ARG A 192 25.76 -20.13 -11.89
C ARG A 192 25.45 -19.00 -10.91
N GLU A 193 24.43 -18.23 -11.25
CA GLU A 193 23.81 -17.29 -10.33
C GLU A 193 23.16 -18.05 -9.18
N ASP A 194 23.46 -17.64 -7.94
CA ASP A 194 22.88 -18.24 -6.75
C ASP A 194 22.33 -17.17 -5.79
N ALA A 195 21.39 -17.59 -4.94
CA ALA A 195 20.75 -16.74 -3.96
C ALA A 195 21.52 -16.80 -2.63
N PHE A 196 21.90 -15.64 -2.12
CA PHE A 196 22.65 -15.47 -0.88
C PHE A 196 21.92 -14.55 0.10
N VAL A 197 22.25 -14.66 1.38
CA VAL A 197 21.90 -13.67 2.41
C VAL A 197 23.15 -13.19 3.12
N ARG A 198 23.27 -11.86 3.23
CA ARG A 198 24.26 -11.18 4.06
C ARG A 198 23.64 -10.79 5.39
N ASP A 199 24.19 -11.27 6.50
CA ASP A 199 23.98 -10.66 7.82
C ASP A 199 25.00 -9.53 7.99
N VAL A 200 24.54 -8.27 7.93
CA VAL A 200 25.45 -7.12 7.99
C VAL A 200 26.00 -6.87 9.39
N VAL A 201 25.33 -7.39 10.43
CA VAL A 201 25.76 -7.24 11.82
C VAL A 201 26.85 -8.27 12.16
N LEU A 202 26.65 -9.53 11.77
CA LEU A 202 27.63 -10.60 12.01
C LEU A 202 28.74 -10.66 10.94
N GLY A 203 28.54 -10.00 9.80
CA GLY A 203 29.49 -10.02 8.70
C GLY A 203 29.56 -11.35 7.96
N THR A 204 28.52 -12.18 8.06
CA THR A 204 28.45 -13.52 7.46
C THR A 204 27.59 -13.52 6.20
N THR A 205 28.00 -14.30 5.22
CA THR A 205 27.28 -14.54 3.97
C THR A 205 26.99 -16.03 3.84
N GLU A 206 25.73 -16.37 3.61
CA GLU A 206 25.25 -17.74 3.44
C GLU A 206 24.66 -17.96 2.04
N LEU A 207 24.88 -19.15 1.49
CA LEU A 207 24.17 -19.65 0.31
C LEU A 207 22.78 -20.14 0.75
N VAL A 208 21.74 -19.63 0.12
CA VAL A 208 20.33 -19.90 0.45
C VAL A 208 19.72 -20.89 -0.53
N SER A 209 20.11 -20.84 -1.81
CA SER A 209 19.69 -21.76 -2.88
C SER A 209 20.39 -23.13 -2.78
N VAL A 210 20.30 -23.75 -1.61
CA VAL A 210 20.92 -25.06 -1.36
C VAL A 210 19.97 -26.21 -1.71
N ALA A 211 20.51 -27.21 -2.39
CA ALA A 211 19.91 -28.52 -2.57
C ALA A 211 19.87 -29.30 -1.25
N ALA A 212 19.14 -30.42 -1.21
CA ALA A 212 19.01 -31.26 -0.01
C ALA A 212 20.36 -31.76 0.57
N GLY A 213 21.41 -31.83 -0.26
CA GLY A 213 22.78 -32.18 0.14
C GLY A 213 23.60 -31.03 0.73
N GLY A 214 23.06 -29.81 0.80
CA GLY A 214 23.73 -28.62 1.34
C GLY A 214 24.67 -27.90 0.36
N THR A 215 24.74 -28.32 -0.90
CA THR A 215 25.47 -27.66 -1.99
C THR A 215 24.54 -26.79 -2.85
N SER A 216 25.08 -25.91 -3.70
CA SER A 216 24.25 -25.22 -4.70
C SER A 216 23.53 -26.21 -5.62
N GLY A 217 22.35 -25.80 -6.11
CA GLY A 217 21.59 -26.59 -7.07
C GLY A 217 22.27 -26.66 -8.44
N ASN A 218 21.73 -27.49 -9.33
CA ASN A 218 22.32 -27.76 -10.64
C ASN A 218 22.04 -26.71 -11.73
N SER A 219 21.43 -25.57 -11.38
CA SER A 219 21.11 -24.47 -12.28
C SER A 219 21.05 -23.14 -11.50
N TYR A 220 20.72 -22.05 -12.18
CA TYR A 220 20.63 -20.72 -11.58
C TYR A 220 19.50 -20.61 -10.54
N SER A 221 19.68 -19.72 -9.57
CA SER A 221 18.71 -19.34 -8.55
C SER A 221 18.79 -17.83 -8.29
N LEU A 222 17.65 -17.13 -8.35
CA LEU A 222 17.59 -15.67 -8.20
C LEU A 222 16.79 -15.31 -6.95
N ALA A 223 17.41 -14.62 -5.99
CA ALA A 223 16.75 -14.15 -4.78
C ALA A 223 15.65 -13.12 -5.12
N SER A 224 14.45 -13.32 -4.58
CA SER A 224 13.26 -12.52 -4.93
C SER A 224 12.72 -11.69 -3.77
N SER A 225 12.75 -12.22 -2.54
CA SER A 225 12.39 -11.48 -1.33
C SER A 225 12.85 -12.17 -0.04
N ILE A 226 12.79 -11.46 1.08
CA ILE A 226 13.11 -11.95 2.41
C ILE A 226 12.06 -11.45 3.42
N SER A 227 11.69 -12.26 4.40
CA SER A 227 10.74 -11.89 5.46
C SER A 227 11.31 -10.81 6.39
N THR A 228 10.45 -10.12 7.14
CA THR A 228 10.82 -9.02 8.04
C THR A 228 11.80 -9.45 9.13
N ASP A 229 11.67 -10.68 9.64
CA ASP A 229 12.62 -11.25 10.61
C ASP A 229 13.89 -11.84 9.97
N GLY A 230 13.97 -11.82 8.64
CA GLY A 230 15.06 -12.39 7.88
C GLY A 230 15.03 -13.92 7.76
N ARG A 231 14.05 -14.63 8.34
CA ARG A 231 14.07 -16.10 8.42
C ARG A 231 13.74 -16.79 7.11
N PHE A 232 12.76 -16.30 6.38
CA PHE A 232 12.29 -16.89 5.13
C PHE A 232 12.84 -16.12 3.94
N VAL A 233 13.35 -16.83 2.94
CA VAL A 233 13.84 -16.24 1.69
C VAL A 233 13.14 -16.94 0.53
N ALA A 234 12.50 -16.17 -0.32
CA ALA A 234 11.91 -16.66 -1.55
C ALA A 234 12.85 -16.41 -2.73
N PHE A 235 12.93 -17.38 -3.63
CA PHE A 235 13.79 -17.32 -4.81
C PHE A 235 13.18 -18.17 -5.93
N GLU A 236 13.39 -17.73 -7.17
CA GLU A 236 13.09 -18.54 -8.35
C GLU A 236 14.33 -19.33 -8.77
N SER A 237 14.13 -20.53 -9.32
CA SER A 237 15.22 -21.36 -9.76
C SER A 237 14.83 -22.26 -10.92
N GLY A 238 15.79 -22.49 -11.83
CA GLY A 238 15.71 -23.51 -12.87
C GLY A 238 16.36 -24.84 -12.45
N ALA A 239 16.73 -25.00 -11.18
CA ALA A 239 17.43 -26.18 -10.69
C ALA A 239 16.43 -27.31 -10.36
N THR A 240 16.78 -28.53 -10.76
CA THR A 240 15.92 -29.72 -10.64
C THR A 240 16.20 -30.56 -9.39
N ASP A 241 17.11 -30.10 -8.53
CA ASP A 241 17.62 -30.84 -7.38
C ASP A 241 17.49 -30.09 -6.04
N LEU A 242 16.83 -28.92 -6.04
CA LEU A 242 16.56 -28.16 -4.82
C LEU A 242 15.59 -28.88 -3.87
N VAL A 243 14.61 -29.59 -4.45
CA VAL A 243 13.67 -30.44 -3.72
C VAL A 243 13.45 -31.76 -4.49
N PRO A 244 13.04 -32.84 -3.81
CA PRO A 244 12.70 -34.08 -4.50
C PRO A 244 11.57 -33.90 -5.51
N ASN A 245 11.59 -34.70 -6.58
CA ASN A 245 10.55 -34.74 -7.62
C ASN A 245 10.34 -33.41 -8.36
N ASP A 246 11.39 -32.62 -8.54
CA ASP A 246 11.41 -31.61 -9.60
C ASP A 246 11.71 -32.30 -10.94
N THR A 247 10.70 -32.44 -11.78
CA THR A 247 10.77 -33.33 -12.95
C THR A 247 10.51 -32.64 -14.28
N ASN A 248 10.11 -31.38 -14.27
CA ASN A 248 9.69 -30.66 -15.48
C ASN A 248 10.82 -29.82 -16.10
N ALA A 249 11.92 -29.58 -15.37
CA ALA A 249 13.04 -28.74 -15.80
C ALA A 249 12.62 -27.33 -16.27
N ILE A 250 11.60 -26.75 -15.64
CA ILE A 250 11.19 -25.35 -15.84
C ILE A 250 11.40 -24.55 -14.56
N ASN A 251 11.35 -23.22 -14.65
CA ASN A 251 11.48 -22.39 -13.46
C ASN A 251 10.34 -22.62 -12.49
N ASP A 252 10.71 -22.80 -11.23
CA ASP A 252 9.83 -22.94 -10.09
C ASP A 252 10.19 -21.89 -9.02
N VAL A 253 9.25 -21.60 -8.12
CA VAL A 253 9.45 -20.67 -7.00
C VAL A 253 9.59 -21.48 -5.72
N PHE A 254 10.61 -21.14 -4.93
CA PHE A 254 11.00 -21.82 -3.72
C PHE A 254 11.04 -20.86 -2.53
N VAL A 255 10.82 -21.39 -1.33
CA VAL A 255 11.02 -20.69 -0.06
C VAL A 255 11.98 -21.50 0.80
N ARG A 256 13.05 -20.84 1.25
CA ARG A 256 14.00 -21.36 2.23
C ARG A 256 13.63 -20.86 3.62
N ASP A 257 13.44 -21.78 4.56
CA ASP A 257 13.48 -21.47 5.99
C ASP A 257 14.92 -21.59 6.47
N ARG A 258 15.56 -20.45 6.76
CA ARG A 258 16.96 -20.40 7.20
C ARG A 258 17.17 -20.95 8.60
N LEU A 259 16.15 -20.91 9.45
CA LEU A 259 16.23 -21.44 10.81
C LEU A 259 16.16 -22.97 10.82
N LEU A 260 15.25 -23.54 10.03
CA LEU A 260 15.09 -25.00 9.94
C LEU A 260 16.00 -25.66 8.91
N GLY A 261 16.59 -24.87 8.00
CA GLY A 261 17.42 -25.38 6.92
C GLY A 261 16.62 -26.21 5.91
N THR A 262 15.35 -25.87 5.68
CA THR A 262 14.45 -26.57 4.75
C THR A 262 14.10 -25.70 3.56
N THR A 263 14.07 -26.29 2.36
CA THR A 263 13.60 -25.66 1.13
C THR A 263 12.29 -26.32 0.71
N VAL A 264 11.28 -25.52 0.40
CA VAL A 264 10.01 -26.00 -0.14
C VAL A 264 9.70 -25.28 -1.45
N ARG A 265 9.02 -25.97 -2.36
CA ARG A 265 8.52 -25.38 -3.60
C ARG A 265 7.11 -24.86 -3.37
N VAL A 266 6.86 -23.61 -3.75
CA VAL A 266 5.56 -22.93 -3.55
C VAL A 266 4.75 -22.82 -4.83
N SER A 267 5.37 -22.97 -6.00
CA SER A 267 4.71 -23.07 -7.31
C SER A 267 4.05 -24.45 -7.55
N VAL A 268 3.22 -24.87 -6.60
CA VAL A 268 2.54 -26.18 -6.61
C VAL A 268 1.03 -26.03 -6.64
N GLY A 269 0.36 -26.99 -7.28
CA GLY A 269 -1.08 -27.13 -7.28
C GLY A 269 -1.61 -27.92 -6.08
N PRO A 270 -2.89 -28.32 -6.11
CA PRO A 270 -3.51 -29.09 -5.03
C PRO A 270 -2.71 -30.34 -4.69
N LEU A 271 -2.57 -30.63 -3.39
CA LEU A 271 -1.79 -31.76 -2.85
C LEU A 271 -0.29 -31.72 -3.19
N GLY A 272 0.26 -30.55 -3.53
CA GLY A 272 1.69 -30.37 -3.80
C GLY A 272 2.11 -30.83 -5.20
N VAL A 273 1.17 -30.98 -6.14
CA VAL A 273 1.48 -31.37 -7.52
C VAL A 273 2.28 -30.26 -8.21
N GLN A 274 3.43 -30.59 -8.83
CA GLN A 274 4.26 -29.65 -9.57
C GLN A 274 3.47 -28.93 -10.67
N GLY A 275 3.70 -27.61 -10.82
CA GLY A 275 3.16 -26.81 -11.92
C GLY A 275 3.68 -27.27 -13.29
N ILE A 276 2.85 -27.19 -14.33
CA ILE A 276 3.24 -27.56 -15.70
C ILE A 276 3.74 -26.39 -16.56
N GLY A 277 3.86 -25.20 -15.97
CA GLY A 277 4.31 -23.98 -16.62
C GLY A 277 5.28 -23.21 -15.72
N GLY A 278 6.16 -22.43 -16.34
CA GLY A 278 7.18 -21.66 -15.62
C GLY A 278 6.56 -20.69 -14.62
N SER A 279 7.18 -20.58 -13.46
CA SER A 279 6.80 -19.68 -12.38
C SER A 279 7.99 -18.80 -12.01
N ALA A 280 7.71 -17.56 -11.60
CA ALA A 280 8.74 -16.58 -11.28
C ALA A 280 8.24 -15.57 -10.24
N GLY A 281 9.17 -14.80 -9.69
CA GLY A 281 8.96 -13.96 -8.52
C GLY A 281 9.10 -14.74 -7.22
N GLY A 282 8.26 -14.44 -6.23
CA GLY A 282 8.39 -14.95 -4.87
C GLY A 282 8.37 -13.81 -3.87
N TRP A 283 7.20 -13.19 -3.70
CA TRP A 283 6.97 -12.07 -2.80
C TRP A 283 6.41 -12.57 -1.47
N LEU A 284 7.23 -12.53 -0.43
CA LEU A 284 6.83 -12.99 0.91
C LEU A 284 5.93 -11.96 1.60
N SER A 285 4.97 -12.43 2.39
CA SER A 285 4.39 -11.62 3.47
C SER A 285 5.47 -11.31 4.52
N ALA A 286 5.30 -10.22 5.27
CA ALA A 286 6.28 -9.79 6.27
C ALA A 286 6.61 -10.89 7.30
N ASP A 287 5.58 -11.63 7.73
CA ASP A 287 5.69 -12.76 8.66
C ASP A 287 6.24 -14.04 8.02
N GLY A 288 6.45 -14.06 6.71
CA GLY A 288 6.91 -15.21 5.95
C GLY A 288 5.91 -16.39 5.91
N SER A 289 4.63 -16.16 6.21
CA SER A 289 3.59 -17.22 6.17
C SER A 289 3.06 -17.51 4.77
N ARG A 290 3.20 -16.55 3.84
CA ARG A 290 2.65 -16.60 2.48
C ARG A 290 3.68 -16.15 1.45
N ALA A 291 3.62 -16.76 0.27
CA ALA A 291 4.44 -16.39 -0.88
C ALA A 291 3.56 -16.12 -2.10
N GLY A 292 3.60 -14.89 -2.62
CA GLY A 292 3.03 -14.53 -3.91
C GLY A 292 3.98 -14.84 -5.06
N PHE A 293 3.45 -15.21 -6.22
CA PHE A 293 4.22 -15.45 -7.44
C PHE A 293 3.30 -15.38 -8.66
N PHE A 294 3.87 -15.24 -9.86
CA PHE A 294 3.10 -15.47 -11.07
C PHE A 294 3.52 -16.78 -11.74
N SER A 295 2.60 -17.37 -12.51
CA SER A 295 2.85 -18.63 -13.21
C SER A 295 2.08 -18.72 -14.52
N PHE A 296 2.66 -19.43 -15.48
CA PHE A 296 2.00 -19.88 -16.71
C PHE A 296 1.32 -21.25 -16.56
N ALA A 297 1.40 -21.87 -15.38
CA ALA A 297 0.86 -23.20 -15.13
C ALA A 297 -0.66 -23.18 -14.99
N THR A 298 -1.36 -24.01 -15.77
CA THR A 298 -2.82 -24.12 -15.72
C THR A 298 -3.33 -25.05 -14.62
N ASN A 299 -2.44 -25.78 -13.94
CA ASN A 299 -2.78 -26.81 -12.94
C ASN A 299 -2.52 -26.42 -11.48
N LEU A 300 -2.18 -25.15 -11.21
CA LEU A 300 -1.97 -24.68 -9.82
C LEU A 300 -3.27 -24.51 -9.04
N VAL A 301 -4.39 -24.34 -9.75
CA VAL A 301 -5.74 -24.30 -9.20
C VAL A 301 -6.67 -25.12 -10.08
N THR A 302 -7.80 -25.56 -9.52
CA THR A 302 -8.83 -26.25 -10.32
C THR A 302 -9.44 -25.28 -11.33
N GLY A 303 -9.46 -25.67 -12.61
CA GLY A 303 -10.04 -24.84 -13.67
C GLY A 303 -9.15 -23.71 -14.18
N GLY A 304 -7.85 -23.71 -13.86
CA GLY A 304 -6.92 -22.68 -14.34
C GLY A 304 -6.86 -22.58 -15.87
N THR A 305 -6.77 -21.36 -16.38
CA THR A 305 -6.70 -21.05 -17.81
C THR A 305 -5.27 -20.79 -18.27
N PHE A 306 -5.07 -20.81 -19.59
CA PHE A 306 -3.80 -20.36 -20.19
C PHE A 306 -3.61 -18.85 -19.99
N GLY A 307 -2.35 -18.45 -19.78
CA GLY A 307 -1.97 -17.07 -19.49
C GLY A 307 -1.06 -17.02 -18.27
N GLN A 308 -0.41 -15.88 -18.06
CA GLN A 308 0.28 -15.60 -16.81
C GLN A 308 -0.75 -15.17 -15.77
N HIS A 309 -0.76 -15.81 -14.61
CA HIS A 309 -1.70 -15.51 -13.53
C HIS A 309 -0.97 -15.34 -12.20
N VAL A 310 -1.58 -14.63 -11.27
CA VAL A 310 -1.00 -14.30 -9.96
C VAL A 310 -1.56 -15.23 -8.91
N PHE A 311 -0.67 -15.83 -8.12
CA PHE A 311 -1.01 -16.81 -7.10
C PHE A 311 -0.41 -16.41 -5.75
N VAL A 312 -1.03 -16.87 -4.68
CA VAL A 312 -0.44 -16.90 -3.33
C VAL A 312 -0.48 -18.32 -2.79
N HIS A 313 0.65 -18.79 -2.29
CA HIS A 313 0.79 -20.04 -1.58
C HIS A 313 0.92 -19.79 -0.07
N GLU A 314 0.13 -20.50 0.73
CA GLU A 314 0.23 -20.47 2.19
C GLU A 314 1.07 -21.63 2.70
N LEU A 315 2.22 -21.30 3.29
CA LEU A 315 3.26 -22.26 3.67
C LEU A 315 2.79 -23.27 4.74
N ALA A 316 1.90 -22.85 5.64
CA ALA A 316 1.41 -23.70 6.71
C ALA A 316 0.42 -24.78 6.23
N THR A 317 -0.38 -24.48 5.20
CA THR A 317 -1.45 -25.36 4.71
C THR A 317 -1.09 -26.04 3.39
N GLY A 318 -0.12 -25.51 2.65
CA GLY A 318 0.23 -25.96 1.30
C GLY A 318 -0.82 -25.58 0.25
N ILE A 319 -1.73 -24.64 0.56
CA ILE A 319 -2.80 -24.22 -0.35
C ILE A 319 -2.32 -23.08 -1.25
N THR A 320 -2.48 -23.26 -2.56
CA THR A 320 -2.26 -22.22 -3.57
C THR A 320 -3.60 -21.63 -4.02
N THR A 321 -3.70 -20.30 -4.00
CA THR A 321 -4.90 -19.54 -4.34
C THR A 321 -4.62 -18.59 -5.49
N LEU A 322 -5.53 -18.53 -6.47
CA LEU A 322 -5.51 -17.56 -7.57
C LEU A 322 -5.94 -16.18 -7.06
N VAL A 323 -5.16 -15.14 -7.38
CA VAL A 323 -5.32 -13.78 -6.86
C VAL A 323 -5.98 -12.85 -7.87
N ASP A 324 -5.59 -12.92 -9.14
CA ASP A 324 -6.09 -12.08 -10.23
C ASP A 324 -7.47 -12.54 -10.71
N VAL A 325 -8.42 -12.46 -9.80
CA VAL A 325 -9.85 -12.74 -10.03
C VAL A 325 -10.68 -11.52 -9.63
N ASN A 326 -11.85 -11.37 -10.22
CA ASN A 326 -12.78 -10.31 -9.84
C ASN A 326 -13.45 -10.57 -8.48
N SER A 327 -14.30 -9.65 -8.02
CA SER A 327 -15.00 -9.77 -6.74
C SER A 327 -16.07 -10.88 -6.68
N GLN A 328 -16.31 -11.60 -7.79
CA GLN A 328 -17.14 -12.81 -7.85
C GLN A 328 -16.30 -14.09 -7.91
N GLY A 329 -14.96 -13.96 -7.89
CA GLY A 329 -14.04 -15.10 -7.98
C GLY A 329 -13.81 -15.60 -9.41
N LEU A 330 -14.23 -14.86 -10.43
CA LEU A 330 -13.93 -15.22 -11.82
C LEU A 330 -12.53 -14.72 -12.20
N GLN A 331 -11.75 -15.62 -12.79
CA GLN A 331 -10.40 -15.35 -13.28
C GLN A 331 -10.39 -14.26 -14.34
N GLY A 332 -9.38 -13.38 -14.26
CA GLY A 332 -9.19 -12.30 -15.23
C GLY A 332 -8.95 -12.82 -16.65
N ASN A 333 -9.39 -12.05 -17.64
CA ASN A 333 -9.34 -12.42 -19.05
C ASN A 333 -7.99 -12.15 -19.75
N ALA A 334 -7.00 -11.61 -19.05
CA ALA A 334 -5.69 -11.30 -19.61
C ALA A 334 -4.58 -11.50 -18.55
N PRO A 335 -3.29 -11.46 -18.96
CA PRO A 335 -2.18 -11.72 -18.05
C PRO A 335 -2.19 -10.85 -16.78
N GLY A 336 -1.99 -11.48 -15.63
CA GLY A 336 -1.50 -10.85 -14.40
C GLY A 336 0.03 -10.82 -14.36
N GLY A 337 0.62 -10.16 -13.36
CA GLY A 337 2.08 -10.02 -13.26
C GLY A 337 2.60 -9.87 -11.83
N THR A 338 3.44 -8.85 -11.60
CA THR A 338 4.03 -8.58 -10.28
C THR A 338 2.97 -8.43 -9.19
N CYS A 339 3.30 -8.86 -7.96
CA CYS A 339 2.43 -8.70 -6.81
C CYS A 339 3.22 -8.36 -5.54
N SER A 340 2.52 -7.92 -4.50
CA SER A 340 3.08 -7.59 -3.19
C SER A 340 2.04 -7.79 -2.10
N LEU A 341 2.46 -8.29 -0.94
CA LEU A 341 1.58 -8.76 0.13
C LEU A 341 1.71 -7.87 1.37
N SER A 342 0.59 -7.68 2.09
CA SER A 342 0.62 -7.13 3.44
C SER A 342 1.33 -8.08 4.42
N SER A 343 1.58 -7.59 5.63
CA SER A 343 2.28 -8.34 6.67
C SER A 343 1.73 -9.72 6.97
N ASP A 344 0.40 -9.85 6.95
CA ASP A 344 -0.37 -11.07 7.16
C ASP A 344 -0.78 -11.75 5.84
N GLY A 345 -0.38 -11.20 4.69
CA GLY A 345 -0.80 -11.64 3.36
C GLY A 345 -2.31 -11.63 3.12
N ARG A 346 -3.06 -10.81 3.86
CA ARG A 346 -4.50 -10.58 3.64
C ARG A 346 -4.73 -9.67 2.45
N ILE A 347 -3.96 -8.59 2.32
CA ILE A 347 -4.07 -7.64 1.23
C ILE A 347 -2.98 -7.98 0.22
N ILE A 348 -3.37 -8.10 -1.05
CA ILE A 348 -2.43 -8.36 -2.14
C ILE A 348 -2.61 -7.27 -3.19
N ALA A 349 -1.56 -6.48 -3.42
CA ALA A 349 -1.48 -5.61 -4.58
C ALA A 349 -0.91 -6.42 -5.75
N PHE A 350 -1.45 -6.26 -6.95
CA PHE A 350 -0.94 -6.93 -8.16
C PHE A 350 -1.22 -6.10 -9.41
N MET A 351 -0.42 -6.27 -10.45
CA MET A 351 -0.73 -5.72 -11.77
C MET A 351 -1.51 -6.74 -12.62
N SER A 352 -2.37 -6.25 -13.51
CA SER A 352 -3.01 -7.09 -14.53
C SER A 352 -3.43 -6.27 -15.75
N GLN A 353 -3.40 -6.91 -16.93
CA GLN A 353 -3.97 -6.39 -18.18
C GLN A 353 -5.44 -6.74 -18.36
N SER A 354 -6.06 -7.41 -17.38
CA SER A 354 -7.43 -7.89 -17.47
C SER A 354 -8.43 -6.73 -17.41
N THR A 355 -9.38 -6.72 -18.32
CA THR A 355 -10.43 -5.69 -18.41
C THR A 355 -11.69 -6.03 -17.60
N ASP A 356 -11.70 -7.15 -16.90
CA ASP A 356 -12.88 -7.71 -16.24
C ASP A 356 -12.69 -8.04 -14.75
N LEU A 357 -11.56 -7.60 -14.16
CA LEU A 357 -11.32 -7.71 -12.71
C LEU A 357 -12.19 -6.77 -11.89
N VAL A 358 -12.54 -5.61 -12.45
CA VAL A 358 -13.45 -4.63 -11.88
C VAL A 358 -14.43 -4.16 -12.94
N ALA A 359 -15.62 -3.72 -12.51
CA ALA A 359 -16.55 -3.09 -13.42
C ALA A 359 -15.97 -1.77 -13.97
N ASN A 360 -16.31 -1.45 -15.22
CA ASN A 360 -15.90 -0.24 -15.92
C ASN A 360 -14.38 -0.10 -16.09
N ASP A 361 -13.62 -1.20 -16.14
CA ASP A 361 -12.28 -1.09 -16.69
C ASP A 361 -12.36 -0.91 -18.22
N THR A 362 -11.93 0.26 -18.71
CA THR A 362 -12.21 0.71 -20.08
C THR A 362 -11.03 1.37 -20.77
N ASN A 363 -9.92 1.57 -20.08
CA ASN A 363 -8.77 2.29 -20.60
C ASN A 363 -7.93 1.44 -21.57
N GLY A 364 -8.04 0.11 -21.50
CA GLY A 364 -7.28 -0.83 -22.33
C GLY A 364 -5.80 -0.93 -21.94
N TRP A 365 -5.41 -0.47 -20.75
CA TRP A 365 -4.05 -0.51 -20.23
C TRP A 365 -3.96 -1.45 -19.02
N GLY A 366 -2.77 -1.99 -18.76
CA GLY A 366 -2.48 -2.74 -17.55
C GLY A 366 -2.57 -1.86 -16.31
N ASP A 367 -3.31 -2.32 -15.32
CA ASP A 367 -3.65 -1.55 -14.12
C ASP A 367 -3.11 -2.19 -12.85
N ALA A 368 -2.98 -1.38 -11.79
CA ALA A 368 -2.71 -1.86 -10.44
C ALA A 368 -4.03 -2.17 -9.73
N PHE A 369 -4.12 -3.35 -9.15
CA PHE A 369 -5.26 -3.83 -8.39
C PHE A 369 -4.84 -4.19 -6.97
N VAL A 370 -5.81 -4.18 -6.07
CA VAL A 370 -5.70 -4.73 -4.73
C VAL A 370 -6.82 -5.72 -4.50
N ARG A 371 -6.47 -6.90 -3.97
CA ARG A 371 -7.41 -7.90 -3.49
C ARG A 371 -7.33 -8.03 -1.98
N ASP A 372 -8.47 -7.96 -1.31
CA ASP A 372 -8.62 -8.34 0.10
C ASP A 372 -9.07 -9.80 0.15
N MET A 373 -8.19 -10.67 0.67
CA MET A 373 -8.40 -12.12 0.71
C MET A 373 -9.47 -12.55 1.71
N ASN A 374 -9.84 -11.68 2.68
CA ASN A 374 -10.91 -12.00 3.63
C ASN A 374 -12.30 -11.71 3.06
N SER A 375 -12.47 -10.56 2.41
CA SER A 375 -13.75 -10.17 1.81
C SER A 375 -13.92 -10.73 0.39
N GLY A 376 -12.83 -11.12 -0.28
CA GLY A 376 -12.82 -11.54 -1.67
C GLY A 376 -12.97 -10.38 -2.67
N THR A 377 -12.79 -9.14 -2.22
CA THR A 377 -13.00 -7.94 -3.04
C THR A 377 -11.74 -7.57 -3.82
N THR A 378 -11.89 -7.29 -5.11
CA THR A 378 -10.85 -6.75 -5.99
C THR A 378 -11.19 -5.31 -6.38
N THR A 379 -10.24 -4.39 -6.23
CA THR A 379 -10.39 -2.95 -6.55
C THR A 379 -9.18 -2.46 -7.33
N ARG A 380 -9.39 -1.62 -8.35
CA ARG A 380 -8.30 -0.92 -9.04
C ARG A 380 -7.80 0.26 -8.18
N VAL A 381 -6.48 0.44 -8.12
CA VAL A 381 -5.81 1.51 -7.36
C VAL A 381 -4.98 2.46 -8.23
N SER A 382 -4.71 2.10 -9.50
CA SER A 382 -4.10 2.98 -10.51
C SER A 382 -5.08 4.02 -11.07
N THR A 383 -5.74 4.77 -10.19
CA THR A 383 -6.65 5.86 -10.56
C THR A 383 -6.16 7.19 -10.03
N ALA A 384 -6.46 8.29 -10.72
CA ALA A 384 -6.28 9.63 -10.18
C ALA A 384 -7.11 9.78 -8.89
N THR A 385 -6.83 10.80 -8.07
CA THR A 385 -7.64 11.11 -6.88
C THR A 385 -9.11 11.39 -7.22
N THR A 386 -9.40 11.80 -8.46
CA THR A 386 -10.77 12.00 -8.99
C THR A 386 -11.46 10.69 -9.42
N GLY A 387 -10.74 9.55 -9.40
CA GLY A 387 -11.19 8.27 -9.93
C GLY A 387 -10.94 8.04 -11.41
N ALA A 388 -10.33 8.99 -12.13
CA ALA A 388 -9.98 8.81 -13.53
C ALA A 388 -8.96 7.68 -13.70
N GLN A 389 -9.11 6.86 -14.74
CA GLN A 389 -8.20 5.74 -15.04
C GLN A 389 -6.90 6.25 -15.65
N GLY A 390 -5.81 5.49 -15.44
CA GLY A 390 -4.55 5.73 -16.13
C GLY A 390 -4.66 5.53 -17.64
N ASN A 391 -3.79 6.21 -18.38
CA ASN A 391 -3.67 6.15 -19.84
C ASN A 391 -2.35 5.52 -20.30
N ALA A 392 -1.71 4.70 -19.44
CA ALA A 392 -0.51 3.94 -19.72
C ALA A 392 -0.45 2.73 -18.78
N ASP A 393 0.34 1.72 -19.15
CA ASP A 393 0.51 0.51 -18.34
C ASP A 393 1.16 0.80 -16.98
N VAL A 394 0.73 0.05 -15.97
CA VAL A 394 1.46 -0.15 -14.73
C VAL A 394 2.46 -1.29 -14.92
N LEU A 395 3.72 -1.08 -14.54
CA LEU A 395 4.78 -2.09 -14.71
C LEU A 395 5.09 -2.87 -13.44
N ASP A 396 5.05 -2.21 -12.28
CA ASP A 396 5.32 -2.85 -10.98
C ASP A 396 4.40 -2.28 -9.90
N VAL A 397 4.14 -3.09 -8.87
CA VAL A 397 3.42 -2.68 -7.66
C VAL A 397 4.15 -3.15 -6.40
N VAL A 398 4.16 -2.33 -5.36
CA VAL A 398 4.69 -2.67 -4.03
C VAL A 398 3.74 -2.14 -2.97
N LEU A 399 3.39 -2.99 -2.01
CA LEU A 399 2.43 -2.72 -0.95
C LEU A 399 3.17 -2.48 0.38
N SER A 400 2.73 -1.48 1.14
CA SER A 400 3.18 -1.29 2.52
C SER A 400 2.68 -2.45 3.40
N SER A 401 3.46 -2.83 4.41
CA SER A 401 3.12 -4.01 5.24
C SER A 401 1.80 -3.87 6.00
N ASP A 402 1.36 -2.65 6.30
CA ASP A 402 0.03 -2.36 6.85
C ASP A 402 -1.14 -2.53 5.83
N GLY A 403 -0.81 -2.75 4.56
CA GLY A 403 -1.76 -2.91 3.47
C GLY A 403 -2.39 -1.62 2.96
N ARG A 404 -2.00 -0.44 3.44
CA ARG A 404 -2.67 0.83 3.14
C ARG A 404 -2.18 1.51 1.86
N SER A 405 -0.87 1.56 1.67
CA SER A 405 -0.20 2.36 0.65
C SER A 405 0.39 1.47 -0.43
N ILE A 406 0.15 1.82 -1.69
CA ILE A 406 0.62 1.07 -2.86
C ILE A 406 1.48 1.99 -3.68
N ALA A 407 2.78 1.69 -3.75
CA ALA A 407 3.67 2.30 -4.72
C ALA A 407 3.57 1.55 -6.05
N PHE A 408 3.50 2.26 -7.17
CA PHE A 408 3.45 1.64 -8.50
C PHE A 408 4.10 2.55 -9.55
N ARG A 409 4.58 1.95 -10.64
CA ARG A 409 5.22 2.68 -11.74
C ARG A 409 4.34 2.72 -12.98
N THR A 410 4.11 3.91 -13.53
CA THR A 410 3.34 4.10 -14.77
C THR A 410 3.73 5.42 -15.45
N GLY A 411 3.58 5.50 -16.77
CA GLY A 411 3.72 6.75 -17.54
C GLY A 411 2.39 7.47 -17.75
N ALA A 412 1.39 7.19 -16.92
CA ALA A 412 0.03 7.68 -17.07
C ALA A 412 -0.10 9.15 -16.61
N SER A 413 0.01 10.08 -17.54
CA SER A 413 -0.17 11.53 -17.31
C SER A 413 -1.56 11.93 -16.78
N THR A 414 -2.55 11.05 -16.90
CA THR A 414 -3.90 11.28 -16.36
C THR A 414 -4.00 11.10 -14.84
N LEU A 415 -3.02 10.46 -14.20
CA LEU A 415 -3.05 10.22 -12.74
C LEU A 415 -2.64 11.44 -11.92
N PHE A 416 -1.88 12.37 -12.51
CA PHE A 416 -1.42 13.58 -11.86
C PHE A 416 -1.24 14.72 -12.85
N GLY A 417 -1.94 15.85 -12.65
CA GLY A 417 -1.93 16.96 -13.60
C GLY A 417 -0.59 17.71 -13.75
N GLY A 418 0.39 17.45 -12.88
CA GLY A 418 1.75 17.96 -12.98
C GLY A 418 2.74 17.00 -13.65
N ASP A 419 2.24 15.91 -14.26
CA ASP A 419 3.02 14.97 -15.05
C ASP A 419 2.81 15.24 -16.55
N SER A 420 3.88 15.69 -17.20
CA SER A 420 3.91 16.00 -18.63
C SER A 420 5.16 15.49 -19.33
N ASN A 421 5.97 14.66 -18.67
CA ASN A 421 7.26 14.20 -19.20
C ASN A 421 7.11 12.99 -20.14
N GLY A 422 5.99 12.26 -20.06
CA GLY A 422 5.76 11.00 -20.78
C GLY A 422 6.68 9.84 -20.34
N ALA A 423 7.40 9.98 -19.23
CA ALA A 423 8.28 8.98 -18.67
C ALA A 423 7.52 8.13 -17.63
N TYR A 424 8.03 6.95 -17.28
CA TYR A 424 7.47 6.19 -16.17
C TYR A 424 7.88 6.85 -14.84
N ASP A 425 6.89 7.21 -14.05
CA ASP A 425 7.04 7.83 -12.74
C ASP A 425 6.59 6.87 -11.63
N VAL A 426 7.01 7.16 -10.40
CA VAL A 426 6.59 6.40 -9.21
C VAL A 426 5.41 7.13 -8.57
N PHE A 427 4.27 6.46 -8.50
CA PHE A 427 3.07 6.92 -7.84
C PHE A 427 2.85 6.15 -6.55
N VAL A 428 2.14 6.76 -5.61
CA VAL A 428 1.65 6.14 -4.38
C VAL A 428 0.15 6.37 -4.27
N HIS A 429 -0.61 5.29 -4.20
CA HIS A 429 -2.02 5.30 -3.86
C HIS A 429 -2.21 4.93 -2.39
N ASP A 430 -2.76 5.85 -1.61
CA ASP A 430 -3.24 5.56 -0.26
C ASP A 430 -4.74 5.25 -0.34
N ARG A 431 -5.07 4.00 -0.05
CA ARG A 431 -6.43 3.44 -0.12
C ARG A 431 -7.42 4.11 0.85
N PHE A 432 -6.94 4.84 1.84
CA PHE A 432 -7.74 5.44 2.91
C PHE A 432 -7.55 6.97 3.03
N ALA A 433 -6.67 7.59 2.23
CA ALA A 433 -6.41 9.04 2.26
C ALA A 433 -7.42 9.91 1.51
N VAL A 434 -8.67 9.49 1.40
CA VAL A 434 -9.71 10.52 1.29
C VAL A 434 -9.61 11.30 2.58
N GLY A 435 -9.11 12.52 2.49
CA GLY A 435 -9.12 13.44 3.61
C GLY A 435 -10.54 13.48 4.21
N PRO A 436 -10.68 13.81 5.49
CA PRO A 436 -11.96 13.69 6.16
C PRO A 436 -13.10 14.34 5.36
N GLU A 437 -14.10 13.56 4.98
CA GLU A 437 -15.18 13.98 4.07
C GLU A 437 -16.25 14.71 4.90
N ALA A 438 -16.44 16.00 4.63
CA ALA A 438 -17.50 16.76 5.27
C ALA A 438 -18.87 16.42 4.65
N PHE A 439 -19.88 16.23 5.49
CA PHE A 439 -21.26 15.95 5.08
C PHE A 439 -22.26 16.52 6.09
N CYS A 440 -23.56 16.25 5.92
CA CYS A 440 -24.60 16.71 6.85
C CYS A 440 -24.72 18.24 6.93
N PHE A 441 -24.65 18.93 5.79
CA PHE A 441 -24.74 20.38 5.76
C PHE A 441 -26.15 20.86 6.10
N GLY A 442 -26.22 21.92 6.90
CA GLY A 442 -27.41 22.71 7.18
C GLY A 442 -27.46 23.98 6.34
N ASP A 443 -26.87 23.99 5.15
CA ASP A 443 -26.90 25.12 4.21
C ASP A 443 -28.20 25.18 3.37
N GLY A 444 -29.06 24.17 3.51
CA GLY A 444 -30.35 24.07 2.83
C GLY A 444 -30.30 23.48 1.42
N VAL A 445 -29.14 22.98 0.95
CA VAL A 445 -29.01 22.39 -0.39
C VAL A 445 -29.60 20.97 -0.45
N LEU A 446 -29.21 20.09 0.48
CA LEU A 446 -29.64 18.68 0.48
C LEU A 446 -30.84 18.42 1.39
N SER A 447 -30.92 19.12 2.52
CA SER A 447 -32.01 18.94 3.48
C SER A 447 -32.34 20.29 4.13
N PRO A 448 -33.62 20.66 4.22
CA PRO A 448 -34.00 21.92 4.83
C PRO A 448 -33.73 21.88 6.34
N CYS A 449 -33.16 22.96 6.87
CA CYS A 449 -33.10 23.16 8.31
C CYS A 449 -34.52 23.29 8.89
N PRO A 450 -34.71 22.93 10.18
CA PRO A 450 -36.03 22.74 10.78
C PRO A 450 -36.98 23.95 10.70
N CYS A 451 -36.43 25.15 10.50
CA CYS A 451 -37.15 26.41 10.39
C CYS A 451 -36.74 27.29 9.19
N GLY A 452 -36.04 26.71 8.20
CA GLY A 452 -35.39 27.51 7.15
C GLY A 452 -34.21 28.35 7.67
N ASN A 453 -33.70 28.04 8.87
CA ASN A 453 -32.51 28.64 9.46
C ASN A 453 -31.23 28.07 8.83
N SER A 454 -31.11 28.16 7.50
CA SER A 454 -29.94 27.67 6.77
C SER A 454 -28.67 28.42 7.21
N GLY A 455 -27.59 27.67 7.42
CA GLY A 455 -26.26 28.19 7.65
C GLY A 455 -25.52 28.54 6.36
N ALA A 456 -24.24 28.85 6.48
CA ALA A 456 -23.35 29.05 5.34
C ALA A 456 -23.01 27.71 4.67
N THR A 457 -22.55 27.75 3.42
CA THR A 457 -22.13 26.55 2.67
C THR A 457 -21.14 25.69 3.46
N GLY A 458 -21.46 24.41 3.63
CA GLY A 458 -20.61 23.46 4.37
C GLY A 458 -20.78 23.47 5.90
N HIS A 459 -21.57 24.40 6.46
CA HIS A 459 -21.82 24.49 7.90
C HIS A 459 -23.09 23.72 8.30
N GLY A 460 -23.32 23.57 9.60
CA GLY A 460 -24.63 23.20 10.16
C GLY A 460 -25.65 24.34 10.05
N CYS A 461 -26.86 24.12 10.56
CA CYS A 461 -27.91 25.15 10.55
C CYS A 461 -27.51 26.37 11.40
N ALA A 462 -28.02 27.54 11.05
CA ALA A 462 -27.82 28.77 11.80
C ALA A 462 -28.28 28.62 13.26
N SER A 463 -27.61 29.31 14.17
CA SER A 463 -27.96 29.37 15.60
C SER A 463 -28.41 30.76 16.01
N SER A 464 -28.91 30.92 17.25
CA SER A 464 -29.46 32.20 17.75
C SER A 464 -28.46 33.36 17.76
N LEU A 465 -27.16 33.06 17.75
CA LEU A 465 -26.09 34.06 17.79
C LEU A 465 -25.13 33.98 16.59
N VAL A 466 -25.18 32.91 15.80
CA VAL A 466 -24.27 32.72 14.67
C VAL A 466 -25.06 32.27 13.45
N ALA A 467 -25.30 33.22 12.54
CA ALA A 467 -26.04 33.02 11.30
C ALA A 467 -25.35 32.03 10.35
N ALA A 468 -24.02 31.92 10.38
CA ALA A 468 -23.29 30.96 9.56
C ALA A 468 -23.53 29.50 9.98
N GLY A 469 -23.98 29.23 11.22
CA GLY A 469 -24.03 27.89 11.77
C GLY A 469 -22.63 27.33 12.11
N ALA A 470 -22.58 26.29 12.94
CA ALA A 470 -21.33 25.70 13.38
C ALA A 470 -20.65 24.88 12.27
N LEU A 471 -19.32 25.00 12.19
CA LEU A 471 -18.47 24.19 11.33
C LEU A 471 -17.66 23.20 12.18
N LEU A 472 -17.64 21.95 11.73
CA LEU A 472 -16.72 20.89 12.14
C LEU A 472 -15.79 20.61 10.98
N ALA A 473 -14.50 20.76 11.22
CA ALA A 473 -13.40 20.49 10.30
C ALA A 473 -12.39 19.57 10.98
N THR A 474 -11.34 19.20 10.25
CA THR A 474 -10.25 18.36 10.76
C THR A 474 -8.90 18.95 10.43
N SER A 475 -7.89 18.61 11.24
CA SER A 475 -6.48 18.81 10.91
C SER A 475 -5.66 17.56 11.24
N GLY A 476 -4.48 17.42 10.65
CA GLY A 476 -3.63 16.24 10.82
C GLY A 476 -4.03 15.08 9.89
N SER A 477 -3.55 13.88 10.19
CA SER A 477 -3.77 12.64 9.44
C SER A 477 -4.16 11.50 10.37
N THR A 478 -4.79 10.45 9.86
CA THR A 478 -4.96 9.17 10.59
C THR A 478 -3.65 8.40 10.67
N ALA A 479 -2.75 8.60 9.72
CA ALA A 479 -1.39 8.04 9.72
C ALA A 479 -0.39 9.12 9.26
N PRO A 480 0.52 9.60 10.14
CA PRO A 480 0.63 9.27 11.57
C PRO A 480 -0.59 9.78 12.36
N ASP A 481 -0.92 9.13 13.49
CA ASP A 481 -2.09 9.42 14.34
C ASP A 481 -2.04 10.83 14.96
N THR A 482 -2.43 11.82 14.17
CA THR A 482 -2.32 13.24 14.48
C THR A 482 -3.66 13.96 14.28
N LEU A 483 -4.71 13.20 13.96
CA LEU A 483 -6.00 13.74 13.59
C LEU A 483 -6.66 14.46 14.76
N GLN A 484 -7.05 15.71 14.53
CA GLN A 484 -7.89 16.50 15.42
C GLN A 484 -9.20 16.89 14.74
N LEU A 485 -10.27 16.88 15.51
CA LEU A 485 -11.55 17.50 15.19
C LEU A 485 -11.49 18.96 15.67
N LEU A 486 -11.67 19.88 14.74
CA LEU A 486 -11.70 21.32 14.99
C LEU A 486 -13.11 21.79 14.79
N GLY A 487 -13.59 22.74 15.59
CA GLY A 487 -14.64 23.54 14.99
C GLY A 487 -14.85 24.91 15.58
N SER A 488 -15.72 25.61 14.87
CA SER A 488 -15.76 27.06 14.79
C SER A 488 -17.18 27.53 14.48
N SER A 489 -17.38 28.85 14.43
CA SER A 489 -18.64 29.51 14.03
C SER A 489 -19.84 29.16 14.91
N ARG A 490 -19.64 29.31 16.23
CA ARG A 490 -20.64 28.97 17.26
C ARG A 490 -20.63 30.04 18.36
N PRO A 491 -21.60 30.03 19.30
CA PRO A 491 -21.58 30.96 20.41
C PRO A 491 -20.25 30.91 21.19
N ASN A 492 -19.73 32.08 21.57
CA ASN A 492 -18.35 32.24 22.05
C ASN A 492 -17.97 31.39 23.27
N THR A 493 -18.96 30.96 24.06
CA THR A 493 -18.80 30.19 25.32
C THR A 493 -19.69 28.95 25.36
N ALA A 494 -20.12 28.44 24.20
CA ALA A 494 -20.99 27.26 24.15
C ALA A 494 -20.30 26.03 24.76
N SER A 495 -21.02 25.32 25.63
CA SER A 495 -20.66 23.94 25.99
C SER A 495 -20.94 23.04 24.80
N VAL A 496 -19.97 22.19 24.45
CA VAL A 496 -20.02 21.31 23.28
C VAL A 496 -19.71 19.88 23.62
N VAL A 497 -20.20 18.97 22.79
CA VAL A 497 -19.94 17.54 22.86
C VAL A 497 -19.54 17.05 21.46
N TYR A 498 -18.37 16.42 21.36
CA TYR A 498 -17.94 15.70 20.17
C TYR A 498 -18.46 14.28 20.23
N LEU A 499 -19.17 13.88 19.18
CA LEU A 499 -19.79 12.56 19.04
C LEU A 499 -19.12 11.80 17.91
N GLN A 500 -19.13 10.47 18.03
CA GLN A 500 -18.70 9.55 16.99
C GLN A 500 -19.73 8.43 16.82
N SER A 501 -19.88 7.96 15.58
CA SER A 501 -20.55 6.70 15.25
C SER A 501 -19.95 6.06 14.00
N THR A 502 -20.08 4.74 13.85
CA THR A 502 -19.81 4.03 12.59
C THR A 502 -21.01 4.06 11.64
N ASP A 503 -22.18 4.47 12.13
CA ASP A 503 -23.42 4.53 11.35
C ASP A 503 -23.79 5.97 10.98
N VAL A 504 -24.40 6.13 9.81
CA VAL A 504 -24.96 7.40 9.30
C VAL A 504 -26.44 7.20 9.01
N ALA A 505 -27.27 8.18 9.36
CA ALA A 505 -28.69 8.18 9.04
C ALA A 505 -28.92 8.17 7.52
N ALA A 506 -29.89 7.39 7.04
CA ALA A 506 -30.25 7.34 5.62
C ALA A 506 -30.71 8.71 5.06
N SER A 507 -31.18 9.60 5.93
CA SER A 507 -31.42 11.01 5.62
C SER A 507 -31.20 11.84 6.90
N PRO A 508 -30.70 13.09 6.78
CA PRO A 508 -30.59 14.00 7.92
C PRO A 508 -31.97 14.19 8.58
N TYR A 509 -32.04 14.09 9.91
CA TYR A 509 -33.26 14.42 10.63
C TYR A 509 -33.06 15.59 11.58
N VAL A 510 -34.17 16.30 11.82
CA VAL A 510 -34.24 17.47 12.71
C VAL A 510 -33.75 17.08 14.10
N PHE A 511 -32.77 17.84 14.60
CA PHE A 511 -32.19 17.63 15.91
C PHE A 511 -31.92 18.99 16.59
N GLY A 512 -32.88 19.40 17.43
CA GLY A 512 -32.89 20.75 18.01
C GLY A 512 -33.04 21.79 16.92
N ASP A 513 -32.16 22.79 16.93
CA ASP A 513 -32.10 23.83 15.91
C ASP A 513 -31.38 23.41 14.62
N GLY A 514 -30.85 22.17 14.58
CA GLY A 514 -29.99 21.69 13.52
C GLY A 514 -30.42 20.37 12.90
N LEU A 515 -29.48 19.76 12.19
CA LEU A 515 -29.62 18.44 11.58
C LEU A 515 -28.60 17.49 12.18
N ARG A 516 -29.04 16.27 12.46
CA ARG A 516 -28.17 15.18 12.89
C ARG A 516 -28.08 14.14 11.78
N CYS A 517 -26.85 13.69 11.52
CA CYS A 517 -26.61 12.59 10.57
C CYS A 517 -25.81 11.44 11.15
N VAL A 518 -25.06 11.62 12.24
CA VAL A 518 -24.48 10.48 12.97
C VAL A 518 -25.60 9.71 13.66
N ASP A 519 -25.64 8.38 13.52
CA ASP A 519 -26.76 7.58 14.01
C ASP A 519 -26.31 6.28 14.70
N GLY A 520 -27.25 5.41 15.07
CA GLY A 520 -26.93 4.11 15.68
C GLY A 520 -26.26 4.25 17.05
N ASN A 521 -25.17 3.49 17.25
CA ASN A 521 -24.44 3.48 18.51
C ASN A 521 -23.51 4.70 18.62
N ILE A 522 -24.04 5.80 19.18
CA ILE A 522 -23.27 7.02 19.37
C ILE A 522 -22.38 6.95 20.60
N ARG A 523 -21.09 7.18 20.37
CA ARG A 523 -20.09 7.41 21.40
C ARG A 523 -19.89 8.90 21.63
N ARG A 524 -19.87 9.30 22.90
CA ARG A 524 -19.42 10.62 23.32
C ARG A 524 -17.91 10.58 23.54
N LEU A 525 -17.15 11.30 22.71
CA LEU A 525 -15.69 11.35 22.81
C LEU A 525 -15.25 12.29 23.93
N ARG A 526 -15.76 13.52 23.91
CA ARG A 526 -15.40 14.57 24.86
C ARG A 526 -16.47 15.63 24.93
N ALA A 527 -16.63 16.22 26.12
CA ALA A 527 -17.29 17.51 26.26
C ALA A 527 -16.28 18.57 26.67
N THR A 528 -16.40 19.76 26.09
CA THR A 528 -15.53 20.90 26.36
C THR A 528 -16.32 22.20 26.24
N VAL A 529 -15.68 23.32 26.57
CA VAL A 529 -16.21 24.67 26.33
C VAL A 529 -15.34 25.32 25.28
N CYS A 530 -15.98 26.00 24.34
CA CYS A 530 -15.26 26.71 23.28
C CYS A 530 -14.94 28.13 23.75
N THR A 531 -13.81 28.64 23.27
CA THR A 531 -13.34 29.99 23.57
C THR A 531 -13.32 30.77 22.27
N ALA A 532 -13.94 31.95 22.26
CA ALA A 532 -14.12 32.76 21.05
C ALA A 532 -14.74 31.97 19.87
N GLY A 533 -15.65 31.04 20.20
CA GLY A 533 -16.38 30.24 19.22
C GLY A 533 -15.59 29.06 18.65
N ALA A 534 -14.36 28.80 19.12
CA ALA A 534 -13.50 27.72 18.64
C ALA A 534 -13.09 26.73 19.76
N CYS A 535 -12.89 25.47 19.38
CA CYS A 535 -12.37 24.40 20.25
C CYS A 535 -11.98 23.19 19.41
N SER A 536 -11.15 22.31 19.97
CA SER A 536 -10.66 21.11 19.29
C SER A 536 -10.64 19.89 20.20
N VAL A 537 -10.56 18.70 19.60
CA VAL A 537 -10.38 17.40 20.27
C VAL A 537 -9.50 16.50 19.40
N PRO A 538 -8.51 15.78 19.94
CA PRO A 538 -8.01 15.83 21.31
C PRO A 538 -7.38 17.18 21.70
N LEU A 539 -7.50 17.53 22.99
CA LEU A 539 -6.60 18.51 23.62
C LEU A 539 -5.28 17.83 23.98
N PHE A 540 -4.26 18.62 24.32
CA PHE A 540 -2.93 18.10 24.70
C PHE A 540 -2.95 17.06 25.84
N SER A 541 -3.93 17.13 26.74
CA SER A 541 -4.10 16.18 27.85
C SER A 541 -4.97 14.96 27.54
N ASP A 542 -5.52 14.88 26.33
CA ASP A 542 -6.41 13.80 25.93
C ASP A 542 -5.64 12.64 25.29
N PRO A 543 -6.16 11.40 25.37
CA PRO A 543 -5.71 10.34 24.48
C PRO A 543 -5.88 10.76 23.01
N LEU A 544 -5.11 10.15 22.12
CA LEU A 544 -5.25 10.35 20.68
C LEU A 544 -6.69 10.07 20.21
N LEU A 545 -7.10 10.69 19.11
CA LEU A 545 -8.46 10.58 18.62
C LEU A 545 -8.84 9.12 18.34
N SER A 546 -7.93 8.34 17.73
CA SER A 546 -8.08 6.90 17.50
C SER A 546 -8.46 6.12 18.76
N VAL A 547 -7.82 6.46 19.89
CA VAL A 547 -8.02 5.83 21.19
C VAL A 547 -9.35 6.26 21.78
N MET A 548 -9.70 7.54 21.70
CA MET A 548 -11.00 8.02 22.19
C MET A 548 -12.17 7.44 21.39
N SER A 549 -12.02 7.30 20.06
CA SER A 549 -13.06 6.75 19.18
C SER A 549 -13.07 5.24 19.08
N HIS A 550 -12.10 4.52 19.66
CA HIS A 550 -11.92 3.07 19.46
C HIS A 550 -11.81 2.70 17.98
N THR A 551 -11.06 3.49 17.21
CA THR A 551 -10.83 3.28 15.79
C THR A 551 -9.32 3.28 15.55
N PRO A 552 -8.65 2.11 15.68
CA PRO A 552 -7.22 2.00 15.51
C PRO A 552 -6.78 2.46 14.12
N VAL A 553 -5.59 3.06 14.04
CA VAL A 553 -4.98 3.43 12.76
C VAL A 553 -4.78 2.19 11.89
N GLY A 554 -5.14 2.29 10.61
CA GLY A 554 -5.06 1.20 9.62
C GLY A 554 -6.18 0.17 9.72
N SER A 555 -7.20 0.40 10.55
CA SER A 555 -8.30 -0.56 10.75
C SER A 555 -9.28 -0.65 9.57
N GLY A 556 -9.31 0.37 8.71
CA GLY A 556 -10.33 0.56 7.68
C GLY A 556 -11.70 0.97 8.23
N ILE A 557 -11.82 1.23 9.55
CA ILE A 557 -13.10 1.62 10.16
C ILE A 557 -13.48 3.03 9.69
N VAL A 558 -14.70 3.16 9.17
CA VAL A 558 -15.27 4.46 8.82
C VAL A 558 -15.93 5.06 10.06
N ALA A 559 -15.33 6.12 10.61
CA ALA A 559 -15.85 6.86 11.75
C ALA A 559 -16.47 8.18 11.30
N ASN A 560 -17.68 8.46 11.76
CA ASN A 560 -18.41 9.68 11.48
C ASN A 560 -18.49 10.52 12.74
N TYR A 561 -18.05 11.77 12.66
CA TYR A 561 -17.97 12.69 13.76
C TYR A 561 -18.94 13.84 13.56
N GLN A 562 -19.62 14.26 14.63
CA GLN A 562 -20.47 15.45 14.60
C GLN A 562 -20.36 16.18 15.93
N LEU A 563 -20.45 17.51 15.88
CA LEU A 563 -20.37 18.36 17.06
C LEU A 563 -21.72 18.92 17.44
N TYR A 564 -22.06 18.77 18.72
CA TYR A 564 -23.27 19.29 19.33
C TYR A 564 -22.90 20.41 20.27
N TYR A 565 -23.73 21.45 20.31
CA TYR A 565 -23.47 22.62 21.16
C TYR A 565 -24.76 23.22 21.70
N ARG A 566 -24.66 23.86 22.88
CA ARG A 566 -25.79 24.63 23.42
C ARG A 566 -26.05 25.87 22.57
N ASN A 567 -27.32 26.09 22.24
CA ASN A 567 -27.80 27.33 21.66
C ASN A 567 -28.20 28.31 22.78
N ALA A 568 -28.01 29.61 22.56
CA ALA A 568 -28.18 30.61 23.62
C ALA A 568 -29.65 30.96 23.90
N SER A 569 -30.52 30.89 22.89
CA SER A 569 -31.94 31.23 23.03
C SER A 569 -32.84 30.01 22.84
N ALA A 570 -33.65 29.70 23.87
CA ALA A 570 -34.66 28.66 23.84
C ALA A 570 -35.87 29.02 22.94
N SER A 571 -35.97 30.26 22.47
CA SER A 571 -37.03 30.70 21.55
C SER A 571 -36.55 30.80 20.10
N PHE A 572 -35.29 30.47 19.84
CA PHE A 572 -34.77 30.37 18.48
C PHE A 572 -35.32 29.11 17.81
N CYS A 573 -35.43 29.14 16.49
CA CYS A 573 -36.31 28.25 15.76
C CYS A 573 -35.68 26.89 15.44
N PRO A 574 -36.34 25.76 15.77
CA PRO A 574 -37.51 25.55 16.65
C PRO A 574 -37.14 25.70 18.13
N PRO A 575 -38.07 26.00 19.06
CA PRO A 575 -37.75 26.28 20.47
C PRO A 575 -36.91 25.19 21.17
N ALA A 576 -35.59 25.27 21.02
CA ALA A 576 -34.61 24.31 21.50
C ALA A 576 -33.40 25.05 22.05
N THR A 577 -32.66 24.35 22.92
CA THR A 577 -31.50 24.92 23.63
C THR A 577 -30.19 24.35 23.10
N PHE A 578 -30.21 23.72 21.93
CA PHE A 578 -29.06 23.06 21.33
C PHE A 578 -29.17 23.00 19.80
N ASN A 579 -28.01 22.93 19.16
CA ASN A 579 -27.85 22.85 17.71
C ASN A 579 -26.66 21.91 17.39
N ALA A 580 -26.49 21.57 16.11
CA ALA A 580 -25.46 20.68 15.60
C ALA A 580 -24.69 21.32 14.43
N SER A 581 -23.41 20.99 14.31
CA SER A 581 -22.59 21.35 13.13
C SER A 581 -22.91 20.45 11.93
N ASN A 582 -22.22 20.68 10.81
CA ASN A 582 -22.00 19.61 9.84
C ASN A 582 -21.28 18.41 10.48
N ALA A 583 -21.21 17.29 9.77
CA ALA A 583 -20.48 16.11 10.18
C ALA A 583 -19.22 15.92 9.31
N VAL A 584 -18.29 15.11 9.80
CA VAL A 584 -17.07 14.73 9.09
C VAL A 584 -16.88 13.22 9.18
N ARG A 585 -16.61 12.57 8.06
CA ARG A 585 -16.32 11.15 7.95
C ARG A 585 -14.82 10.95 7.79
N VAL A 586 -14.26 9.99 8.51
CA VAL A 586 -12.84 9.65 8.51
C VAL A 586 -12.71 8.14 8.32
N VAL A 587 -11.78 7.71 7.49
CA VAL A 587 -11.37 6.30 7.41
C VAL A 587 -10.09 6.11 8.23
N TRP A 588 -10.14 5.24 9.23
CA TRP A 588 -9.05 5.02 10.19
C TRP A 588 -8.08 3.96 9.77
#